data_AF-A0A7J4RRH0-F1
#
_entry.id   AF-A0A7J4RRH0-F1
#
_cell.length_a   1.000
_cell.length_b   1.000
_cell.length_c   1.000
_cell.angle_alpha   90.00
_cell.angle_beta   90.00
_cell.angle_gamma   90.00
#
_symmetry.space_group_name_H-M   'P 1'
#
loop_
_entity.id
_entity.type
_entity.pdbx_description
1 polymer ?
#
loop_
_entity_poly.entity_id
_entity_poly.type
_entity_poly.pdbx_seq_one_letter_code
_entity_poly.pdbx_strand_id
1 'polypeptide(L)'
;MDPLQKVHEAHKNGLLSDKIHSLIIERFPVVVSGINRIEKASGMNFPLAYVEPSVVITNSSSFNYGILFARTIPVISGEHLEVVIQITAPLVAYGLKGTIHAILAHEFLHYLELIRKVSKMDLLSDEISGNLFEGIYSDTQRLFDPRAVFDDKTLLLHITKKFPEGFKDYKLEDKVVKFWIEKKLPAINITLDTNVVKLPAIVIANTKIDPKLVSKLDELEQKASKLRKKKLY
;
A
#
# COMPACT_ATOMS: atom_id res chain seq x y z
N MET A 1 3.10 -0.34 18.53
CA MET A 1 4.21 0.38 17.86
C MET A 1 3.68 1.75 17.46
N ASP A 2 4.45 2.81 17.65
CA ASP A 2 4.07 4.15 17.20
C ASP A 2 4.28 4.27 15.67
N PRO A 3 3.22 4.47 14.86
CA PRO A 3 3.34 4.59 13.40
C PRO A 3 4.20 5.76 12.95
N LEU A 4 4.43 6.76 13.81
CA LEU A 4 5.19 7.97 13.52
C LEU A 4 6.62 7.93 14.04
N GLN A 5 7.07 6.82 14.64
CA GLN A 5 8.41 6.71 15.23
C GLN A 5 9.52 7.20 14.30
N LYS A 6 9.53 6.76 13.03
CA LYS A 6 10.53 7.19 12.04
C LYS A 6 10.47 8.70 11.72
N VAL A 7 9.28 9.30 11.78
CA VAL A 7 9.09 10.75 11.59
C VAL A 7 9.67 11.53 12.77
N HIS A 8 9.45 11.05 14.00
CA HIS A 8 10.05 11.63 15.21
C HIS A 8 11.58 11.52 15.20
N GLU A 9 12.12 10.38 14.78
CA GLU A 9 13.56 10.19 14.65
C GLU A 9 14.17 11.08 13.56
N ALA A 10 13.52 11.21 12.40
CA ALA A 10 13.98 12.10 11.33
C ALA A 10 13.98 13.57 11.76
N HIS A 11 12.99 14.00 12.54
CA HIS A 11 12.96 15.33 13.13
C HIS A 11 14.10 15.54 14.15
N LYS A 12 14.28 14.60 15.08
CA LYS A 12 15.36 14.64 16.09
C LYS A 12 16.75 14.69 15.44
N ASN A 13 16.92 14.03 14.30
CA ASN A 13 18.17 13.99 13.55
C ASN A 13 18.35 15.19 12.58
N GLY A 14 17.44 16.17 12.60
CA GLY A 14 17.52 17.37 11.76
C GLY A 14 17.18 17.16 10.28
N LEU A 15 16.66 15.99 9.90
CA LEU A 15 16.23 15.69 8.53
C LEU A 15 14.89 16.34 8.17
N LEU A 16 14.04 16.58 9.18
CA LEU A 16 12.78 17.30 9.05
C LEU A 16 12.82 18.56 9.92
N SER A 17 12.33 19.68 9.40
CA SER A 17 12.13 20.90 10.19
C SER A 17 10.89 20.80 11.07
N ASP A 18 10.83 21.60 12.13
CA ASP A 18 9.67 21.69 13.05
C ASP A 18 8.35 21.90 12.30
N LYS A 19 8.38 22.73 11.24
CA LYS A 19 7.20 23.03 10.42
C LYS A 19 6.69 21.79 9.69
N ILE A 20 7.58 21.00 9.10
CA ILE A 20 7.20 19.79 8.36
C ILE A 20 6.77 18.70 9.33
N HIS A 21 7.52 18.53 10.43
CA HIS A 21 7.16 17.59 11.50
C HIS A 21 5.76 17.88 12.04
N SER A 22 5.49 19.12 12.48
CA SER A 22 4.19 19.54 13.00
C SER A 22 3.06 19.31 12.00
N LEU A 23 3.28 19.64 10.72
CA LEU A 23 2.31 19.40 9.66
C LEU A 23 1.97 17.91 9.51
N ILE A 24 2.96 17.02 9.59
CA ILE A 24 2.73 15.57 9.51
C ILE A 24 1.91 15.10 10.72
N ILE A 25 2.26 15.53 11.94
CA ILE A 25 1.53 15.18 13.17
C ILE A 25 0.08 15.66 13.12
N GLU A 26 -0.15 16.92 12.74
CA GLU A 26 -1.49 17.53 12.64
C GLU A 26 -2.38 16.79 11.64
N ARG A 27 -1.78 16.30 10.54
CA ARG A 27 -2.51 15.64 9.45
C ARG A 27 -2.63 14.13 9.60
N PHE A 28 -1.82 13.50 10.45
CA PHE A 28 -1.85 12.06 10.68
C PHE A 28 -3.24 11.50 11.09
N PRO A 29 -4.10 12.21 11.86
CA PRO A 29 -5.47 11.76 12.11
C PRO A 29 -6.29 11.46 10.84
N VAL A 30 -5.96 12.04 9.68
CA VAL A 30 -6.61 11.74 8.40
C VAL A 30 -6.28 10.31 7.93
N VAL A 31 -5.05 9.85 8.17
CA VAL A 31 -4.59 8.47 7.92
C VAL A 31 -5.33 7.51 8.84
N VAL A 32 -5.34 7.79 10.15
CA VAL A 32 -6.07 6.97 11.15
C VAL A 32 -7.56 6.86 10.78
N SER A 33 -8.19 7.98 10.40
CA SER A 33 -9.57 7.98 9.89
C SER A 33 -9.75 7.12 8.64
N GLY A 34 -8.74 7.05 7.76
CA GLY A 34 -8.76 6.23 6.55
C GLY A 34 -8.67 4.75 6.88
N ILE A 35 -7.76 4.38 7.77
CA ILE A 35 -7.60 3.01 8.29
C ILE A 35 -8.91 2.54 8.93
N ASN A 36 -9.44 3.28 9.91
CA ASN A 36 -10.68 2.90 10.59
C ASN A 36 -11.86 2.74 9.62
N ARG A 37 -11.90 3.56 8.57
CA ARG A 37 -12.93 3.47 7.53
C ARG A 37 -12.78 2.19 6.71
N ILE A 38 -11.56 1.82 6.33
CA ILE A 38 -11.27 0.59 5.59
C ILE A 38 -11.61 -0.64 6.43
N GLU A 39 -11.24 -0.64 7.71
CA GLU A 39 -11.56 -1.74 8.62
C GLU A 39 -13.06 -1.91 8.78
N LYS A 40 -13.78 -0.80 8.99
CA LYS A 40 -15.25 -0.82 9.06
C LYS A 40 -15.88 -1.32 7.77
N ALA A 41 -15.40 -0.85 6.62
CA ALA A 41 -15.98 -1.17 5.32
C ALA A 41 -15.69 -2.61 4.85
N SER A 42 -14.62 -3.22 5.35
CA SER A 42 -14.18 -4.57 4.99
C SER A 42 -14.51 -5.63 6.04
N GLY A 43 -14.71 -5.22 7.29
CA GLY A 43 -14.85 -6.11 8.44
C GLY A 43 -13.56 -6.87 8.77
N MET A 44 -12.39 -6.34 8.35
CA MET A 44 -11.06 -6.91 8.58
C MET A 44 -10.13 -5.86 9.16
N ASN A 45 -9.17 -6.29 9.98
CA ASN A 45 -8.16 -5.39 10.50
C ASN A 45 -7.20 -4.96 9.39
N PHE A 46 -6.78 -3.70 9.42
CA PHE A 46 -5.74 -3.17 8.55
C PHE A 46 -4.39 -3.73 9.02
N PRO A 47 -3.47 -4.10 8.10
CA PRO A 47 -2.14 -4.54 8.51
C PRO A 47 -1.38 -3.40 9.21
N LEU A 48 -0.29 -3.74 9.88
CA LEU A 48 0.58 -2.73 10.49
C LEU A 48 0.98 -1.68 9.45
N ALA A 49 0.98 -0.41 9.86
CA ALA A 49 1.35 0.69 8.99
C ALA A 49 2.25 1.68 9.73
N TYR A 50 3.15 2.32 8.98
CA TYR A 50 4.02 3.38 9.50
C TYR A 50 4.23 4.49 8.46
N VAL A 51 4.64 5.65 8.94
CA VAL A 51 5.00 6.79 8.10
C VAL A 51 6.50 6.80 7.84
N GLU A 52 6.87 6.62 6.57
CA GLU A 52 8.23 6.83 6.08
C GLU A 52 8.48 8.33 5.95
N PRO A 53 9.48 8.91 6.67
CA PRO A 53 9.76 10.34 6.60
C PRO A 53 10.17 10.83 5.22
N SER A 54 10.50 9.94 4.28
CA SER A 54 10.97 10.28 2.94
C SER A 54 9.89 10.16 1.86
N VAL A 55 10.06 10.89 0.75
CA VAL A 55 9.39 10.54 -0.52
C VAL A 55 10.07 9.31 -1.11
N VAL A 56 9.30 8.41 -1.73
CA VAL A 56 9.86 7.25 -2.46
C VAL A 56 9.73 7.50 -3.95
N ILE A 57 10.84 7.40 -4.66
CA ILE A 57 10.98 7.74 -6.08
C ILE A 57 11.49 6.52 -6.85
N THR A 58 10.84 6.18 -7.95
CA THR A 58 11.31 5.18 -8.92
C THR A 58 11.98 5.85 -10.11
N ASN A 59 13.16 5.38 -10.49
CA ASN A 59 13.79 5.80 -11.73
C ASN A 59 13.31 4.90 -12.87
N SER A 60 12.61 5.46 -13.85
CA SER A 60 12.44 4.81 -15.16
C SER A 60 13.61 5.20 -16.07
N SER A 61 14.00 4.34 -16.99
CA SER A 61 15.15 4.51 -17.90
C SER A 61 15.01 5.68 -18.90
N SER A 62 14.01 6.55 -18.73
CA SER A 62 13.68 7.65 -19.65
C SER A 62 13.13 8.86 -18.89
N PHE A 63 13.99 9.63 -18.21
CA PHE A 63 13.77 11.00 -17.64
C PHE A 63 12.51 11.29 -16.79
N ASN A 64 11.62 10.32 -16.57
CA ASN A 64 10.41 10.44 -15.77
C ASN A 64 10.59 9.60 -14.52
N TYR A 65 10.57 10.25 -13.36
CA TYR A 65 10.56 9.56 -12.08
C TYR A 65 9.12 9.36 -11.59
N GLY A 66 8.80 8.17 -11.08
CA GLY A 66 7.50 7.87 -10.48
C GLY A 66 7.53 8.10 -8.97
N ILE A 67 6.50 8.75 -8.41
CA ILE A 67 6.38 8.92 -6.95
C ILE A 67 5.50 7.81 -6.40
N LEU A 68 6.03 7.03 -5.45
CA LEU A 68 5.26 6.03 -4.71
C LEU A 68 4.81 6.63 -3.38
N PHE A 69 3.51 6.87 -3.25
CA PHE A 69 2.94 7.51 -2.06
C PHE A 69 2.73 6.55 -0.88
N ALA A 70 2.52 5.27 -1.18
CA ALA A 70 2.47 4.20 -0.21
C ALA A 70 2.95 2.90 -0.87
N ARG A 71 3.29 1.90 -0.06
CA ARG A 71 3.74 0.58 -0.50
C ARG A 71 3.31 -0.50 0.47
N THR A 72 2.87 -1.64 -0.06
CA THR A 72 2.67 -2.88 0.69
C THR A 72 3.97 -3.67 0.69
N ILE A 73 4.62 -3.80 1.85
CA ILE A 73 5.96 -4.37 2.00
C ILE A 73 5.86 -5.67 2.80
N PRO A 74 6.23 -6.82 2.22
CA PRO A 74 6.49 -8.03 3.00
C PRO A 74 7.80 -7.89 3.78
N VAL A 75 7.76 -8.24 5.06
CA VAL A 75 8.90 -8.21 5.98
C VAL A 75 9.06 -9.59 6.59
N ILE A 76 10.29 -10.08 6.63
CA ILE A 76 10.61 -11.34 7.31
C ILE A 76 10.91 -11.01 8.78
N SER A 77 10.10 -11.55 9.68
CA SER A 77 10.22 -11.38 11.13
C SER A 77 10.46 -12.76 11.75
N GLY A 78 11.72 -13.06 12.04
CA GLY A 78 12.13 -14.43 12.41
C GLY A 78 11.92 -15.40 11.26
N GLU A 79 11.08 -16.43 11.47
CA GLU A 79 10.72 -17.43 10.45
C GLU A 79 9.35 -17.18 9.80
N HIS A 80 8.74 -16.02 10.04
CA HIS A 80 7.41 -15.70 9.54
C HIS A 80 7.42 -14.49 8.61
N LEU A 81 6.48 -14.49 7.67
CA LEU A 81 6.17 -13.35 6.82
C LEU A 81 5.17 -12.44 7.54
N GLU A 82 5.55 -11.18 7.70
CA GLU A 82 4.65 -10.09 8.06
C GLU A 82 4.45 -9.19 6.85
N VAL A 83 3.33 -8.47 6.80
CA VAL A 83 3.07 -7.49 5.74
C VAL A 83 2.77 -6.15 6.40
N VAL A 84 3.47 -5.11 5.93
CA VAL A 84 3.40 -3.76 6.50
C VAL A 84 3.11 -2.77 5.39
N ILE A 85 2.21 -1.82 5.64
CA ILE A 85 1.94 -0.71 4.72
C ILE A 85 2.82 0.49 5.09
N GLN A 86 3.76 0.83 4.22
CA GLN A 86 4.55 2.05 4.32
C GLN A 86 3.78 3.20 3.68
N ILE A 87 3.59 4.29 4.42
CA ILE A 87 2.94 5.52 3.96
C ILE A 87 3.99 6.63 3.92
N THR A 88 4.16 7.34 2.80
CA THR A 88 5.16 8.42 2.77
C THR A 88 4.67 9.68 3.50
N ALA A 89 5.57 10.35 4.21
CA ALA A 89 5.29 11.64 4.85
C ALA A 89 4.72 12.71 3.89
N PRO A 90 5.20 12.85 2.64
CA PRO A 90 4.57 13.74 1.66
C PRO A 90 3.08 13.45 1.41
N LEU A 91 2.66 12.18 1.38
CA LEU A 91 1.25 11.82 1.26
C LEU A 91 0.46 12.35 2.46
N VAL A 92 0.97 12.18 3.68
CA VAL A 92 0.32 12.67 4.91
C VAL A 92 0.24 14.20 4.92
N ALA A 93 1.36 14.86 4.58
CA ALA A 93 1.48 16.31 4.61
C ALA A 93 0.60 17.01 3.56
N TYR A 94 0.49 16.46 2.35
CA TYR A 94 -0.10 17.18 1.21
C TYR A 94 -1.32 16.51 0.57
N GLY A 95 -1.54 15.21 0.79
CA GLY A 95 -2.66 14.46 0.22
C GLY A 95 -4.00 14.98 0.70
N LEU A 96 -5.01 15.05 -0.18
CA LEU A 96 -6.38 15.32 0.25
C LEU A 96 -6.94 14.11 1.00
N LYS A 97 -7.92 14.30 1.89
CA LYS A 97 -8.56 13.21 2.65
C LYS A 97 -9.00 12.05 1.75
N GLY A 98 -9.72 12.36 0.66
CA GLY A 98 -10.17 11.35 -0.30
C GLY A 98 -9.03 10.63 -1.00
N THR A 99 -7.92 11.33 -1.30
CA THR A 99 -6.71 10.74 -1.91
C THR A 99 -6.00 9.80 -0.94
N ILE A 100 -5.79 10.21 0.32
CA ILE A 100 -5.20 9.37 1.36
C ILE A 100 -6.03 8.10 1.55
N HIS A 101 -7.35 8.25 1.67
CA HIS A 101 -8.26 7.10 1.85
C HIS A 101 -8.24 6.15 0.64
N ALA A 102 -8.19 6.68 -0.58
CA ALA A 102 -8.11 5.87 -1.79
C ALA A 102 -6.80 5.07 -1.86
N ILE A 103 -5.66 5.71 -1.58
CA ILE A 103 -4.35 5.05 -1.59
C ILE A 103 -4.30 3.96 -0.51
N LEU A 104 -4.72 4.25 0.72
CA LEU A 104 -4.74 3.25 1.79
C LEU A 104 -5.63 2.04 1.43
N ALA A 105 -6.78 2.27 0.83
CA ALA A 105 -7.66 1.18 0.41
C ALA A 105 -7.07 0.38 -0.76
N HIS A 106 -6.33 1.03 -1.66
CA HIS A 106 -5.60 0.36 -2.73
C HIS A 106 -4.47 -0.54 -2.18
N GLU A 107 -3.65 -0.03 -1.27
CA GLU A 107 -2.62 -0.83 -0.59
C GLU A 107 -3.24 -1.98 0.23
N PHE A 108 -4.41 -1.76 0.83
CA PHE A 108 -5.12 -2.83 1.51
C PHE A 108 -5.53 -3.97 0.57
N LEU A 109 -5.94 -3.66 -0.67
CA LEU A 109 -6.22 -4.68 -1.68
C LEU A 109 -4.95 -5.47 -2.06
N HIS A 110 -3.80 -4.79 -2.17
CA HIS A 110 -2.51 -5.46 -2.38
C HIS A 110 -2.14 -6.39 -1.21
N TYR A 111 -2.38 -5.94 0.03
CA TYR A 111 -2.20 -6.78 1.22
C TYR A 111 -3.06 -8.04 1.15
N LEU A 112 -4.36 -7.93 0.89
CA LEU A 112 -5.25 -9.09 0.80
C LEU A 112 -4.82 -10.06 -0.29
N GLU A 113 -4.40 -9.55 -1.45
CA GLU A 113 -3.90 -10.38 -2.55
C GLU A 113 -2.62 -11.12 -2.18
N LEU A 114 -1.69 -10.47 -1.48
CA LEU A 114 -0.47 -11.13 -1.00
C LEU A 114 -0.80 -12.25 -0.01
N ILE A 115 -1.64 -11.99 0.99
CA ILE A 115 -2.04 -13.00 1.98
C ILE A 115 -2.79 -14.16 1.32
N ARG A 116 -3.66 -13.89 0.33
CA ARG A 116 -4.35 -14.91 -0.46
C ARG A 116 -3.35 -15.86 -1.14
N LYS A 117 -2.34 -15.30 -1.82
CA LYS A 117 -1.31 -16.09 -2.51
C LYS A 117 -0.48 -16.93 -1.55
N VAL A 118 -0.09 -16.36 -0.40
CA VAL A 118 0.65 -17.07 0.65
C VAL A 118 -0.21 -18.21 1.22
N SER A 119 -1.48 -17.94 1.51
CA SER A 119 -2.41 -18.92 2.10
C SER A 119 -2.67 -20.13 1.21
N LYS A 120 -2.66 -19.94 -0.11
CA LYS A 120 -2.91 -21.03 -1.08
C LYS A 120 -1.64 -21.74 -1.52
N MET A 121 -0.47 -21.26 -1.09
CA MET A 121 0.81 -21.64 -1.68
C MET A 121 0.86 -21.43 -3.21
N ASP A 122 -0.02 -20.58 -3.76
CA ASP A 122 -0.08 -20.21 -5.19
C ASP A 122 1.25 -19.58 -5.65
N LEU A 123 2.09 -19.10 -4.72
CA LEU A 123 3.42 -18.56 -4.99
C LEU A 123 4.43 -19.61 -5.49
N LEU A 124 4.25 -20.90 -5.16
CA LEU A 124 5.18 -21.98 -5.55
C LEU A 124 4.98 -22.47 -6.99
N SER A 125 3.80 -22.22 -7.59
CA SER A 125 3.51 -22.62 -8.98
C SER A 125 3.98 -21.62 -10.03
N ASP A 126 4.26 -20.37 -9.64
CA ASP A 126 4.81 -19.34 -10.54
C ASP A 126 6.37 -19.47 -10.66
N GLU A 127 6.99 -20.40 -9.91
CA GLU A 127 8.45 -20.67 -9.88
C GLU A 127 8.99 -21.48 -11.09
N ILE A 128 8.61 -21.10 -12.31
CA ILE A 128 9.51 -21.30 -13.47
C ILE A 128 10.22 -19.99 -13.85
N SER A 129 9.81 -18.85 -13.27
CA SER A 129 10.50 -17.56 -13.46
C SER A 129 10.73 -16.87 -12.12
N GLY A 130 11.99 -16.82 -11.67
CA GLY A 130 12.42 -16.41 -10.32
C GLY A 130 12.25 -14.93 -9.94
N ASN A 131 11.17 -14.26 -10.34
CA ASN A 131 10.92 -12.83 -10.06
C ASN A 131 9.51 -12.63 -9.44
N LEU A 132 9.43 -12.61 -8.11
CA LEU A 132 8.17 -12.44 -7.35
C LEU A 132 7.50 -11.05 -7.49
N PHE A 133 8.15 -10.06 -8.12
CA PHE A 133 7.68 -8.66 -8.09
C PHE A 133 7.65 -7.91 -9.42
N GLU A 134 8.03 -8.52 -10.55
CA GLU A 134 7.82 -7.89 -11.86
C GLU A 134 6.33 -7.62 -12.14
N GLY A 135 5.42 -8.30 -11.41
CA GLY A 135 3.97 -8.21 -11.60
C GLY A 135 3.16 -7.34 -10.61
N ILE A 136 3.70 -6.90 -9.46
CA ILE A 136 2.84 -6.21 -8.45
C ILE A 136 2.39 -4.83 -8.91
N TYR A 137 3.20 -4.14 -9.73
CA TYR A 137 2.87 -2.80 -10.23
C TYR A 137 2.39 -2.78 -11.68
N SER A 138 2.55 -3.87 -12.44
CA SER A 138 2.04 -3.98 -13.82
C SER A 138 0.67 -4.66 -13.92
N ASP A 139 0.24 -5.38 -12.87
CA ASP A 139 -0.93 -6.27 -12.97
C ASP A 139 -2.15 -5.74 -12.18
N THR A 140 -2.80 -4.70 -12.71
CA THR A 140 -4.16 -4.29 -12.31
C THR A 140 -5.20 -5.41 -12.53
N GLN A 141 -4.85 -6.50 -13.21
CA GLN A 141 -5.77 -7.58 -13.57
C GLN A 141 -5.98 -8.64 -12.47
N ARG A 142 -5.17 -8.64 -11.39
CA ARG A 142 -5.22 -9.70 -10.34
C ARG A 142 -5.68 -9.25 -8.95
N LEU A 143 -5.94 -7.96 -8.71
CA LEU A 143 -6.46 -7.51 -7.41
C LEU A 143 -7.90 -7.98 -7.18
N PHE A 144 -8.27 -8.12 -5.90
CA PHE A 144 -9.68 -8.24 -5.50
C PHE A 144 -10.49 -7.06 -6.07
N ASP A 145 -11.68 -7.34 -6.62
CA ASP A 145 -12.62 -6.28 -7.00
C ASP A 145 -12.96 -5.46 -5.74
N PRO A 146 -12.72 -4.13 -5.72
CA PRO A 146 -12.98 -3.31 -4.54
C PRO A 146 -14.40 -3.47 -4.01
N ARG A 147 -15.39 -3.75 -4.87
CA ARG A 147 -16.80 -3.94 -4.51
C ARG A 147 -17.09 -5.26 -3.80
N ALA A 148 -16.19 -6.24 -3.91
CA ALA A 148 -16.26 -7.45 -3.12
C ALA A 148 -15.76 -7.22 -1.69
N VAL A 149 -14.80 -6.28 -1.53
CA VAL A 149 -14.10 -6.01 -0.27
C VAL A 149 -14.76 -4.92 0.56
N PHE A 150 -15.21 -3.83 -0.06
CA PHE A 150 -15.74 -2.66 0.65
C PHE A 150 -17.24 -2.48 0.41
N ASP A 151 -17.99 -2.21 1.47
CA ASP A 151 -19.40 -1.81 1.40
C ASP A 151 -19.60 -0.27 1.36
N ASP A 152 -18.53 0.51 1.58
CA ASP A 152 -18.55 1.97 1.56
C ASP A 152 -18.53 2.54 0.13
N LYS A 153 -19.68 3.03 -0.33
CA LYS A 153 -19.87 3.61 -1.66
C LYS A 153 -18.94 4.79 -1.98
N THR A 154 -18.64 5.62 -1.00
CA THR A 154 -17.79 6.80 -1.20
C THR A 154 -16.32 6.39 -1.28
N LEU A 155 -15.89 5.39 -0.51
CA LEU A 155 -14.55 4.81 -0.63
C LEU A 155 -14.36 4.16 -2.00
N LEU A 156 -15.34 3.36 -2.44
CA LEU A 156 -15.36 2.77 -3.79
C LEU A 156 -15.25 3.84 -4.88
N LEU A 157 -16.01 4.93 -4.76
CA LEU A 157 -15.94 6.05 -5.71
C LEU A 157 -14.54 6.69 -5.74
N HIS A 158 -13.91 6.88 -4.59
CA HIS A 158 -12.57 7.44 -4.51
C HIS A 158 -11.52 6.53 -5.15
N ILE A 159 -11.58 5.21 -4.90
CA ILE A 159 -10.70 4.23 -5.54
C ILE A 159 -10.87 4.29 -7.06
N THR A 160 -12.09 4.13 -7.56
CA THR A 160 -12.37 4.10 -9.02
C THR A 160 -11.95 5.39 -9.71
N LYS A 161 -12.15 6.57 -9.08
CA LYS A 161 -11.74 7.85 -9.67
C LYS A 161 -10.23 8.07 -9.67
N LYS A 162 -9.53 7.57 -8.65
CA LYS A 162 -8.08 7.80 -8.47
C LYS A 162 -7.22 6.74 -9.14
N PHE A 163 -7.77 5.55 -9.40
CA PHE A 163 -7.07 4.40 -9.98
C PHE A 163 -7.77 3.82 -11.22
N PRO A 164 -8.02 4.59 -12.30
CA PRO A 164 -8.60 4.04 -13.53
C PRO A 164 -7.65 3.08 -14.27
N GLU A 165 -6.35 3.39 -14.32
CA GLU A 165 -5.27 2.60 -14.95
C GLU A 165 -3.95 2.69 -14.16
N GLY A 166 -4.06 3.06 -12.88
CA GLY A 166 -2.95 3.53 -12.05
C GLY A 166 -3.31 4.80 -11.29
N PHE A 167 -2.56 5.12 -10.24
CA PHE A 167 -2.81 6.30 -9.42
C PHE A 167 -2.60 7.58 -10.24
N LYS A 168 -3.59 8.48 -10.24
CA LYS A 168 -3.47 9.80 -10.89
C LYS A 168 -3.94 10.92 -9.93
N ASP A 169 -2.98 11.70 -9.43
CA ASP A 169 -3.25 12.93 -8.67
C ASP A 169 -2.16 13.99 -8.93
N TYR A 170 -2.20 14.59 -10.12
CA TYR A 170 -1.22 15.60 -10.54
C TYR A 170 -1.09 16.79 -9.57
N LYS A 171 -2.16 17.12 -8.82
CA LYS A 171 -2.10 18.18 -7.80
C LYS A 171 -1.30 17.77 -6.58
N LEU A 172 -1.39 16.50 -6.18
CA LEU A 172 -0.55 15.97 -5.11
C LEU A 172 0.91 15.86 -5.58
N GLU A 173 1.13 15.33 -6.78
CA GLU A 173 2.46 15.21 -7.39
C GLU A 173 3.14 16.58 -7.48
N ASP A 174 2.48 17.60 -8.04
CA ASP A 174 3.00 18.98 -8.11
C ASP A 174 3.38 19.54 -6.74
N LYS A 175 2.53 19.35 -5.73
CA LYS A 175 2.84 19.77 -4.35
C LYS A 175 4.08 19.06 -3.80
N VAL A 176 4.22 17.77 -4.06
CA VAL A 176 5.36 16.98 -3.56
C VAL A 176 6.64 17.39 -4.28
N VAL A 177 6.60 17.60 -5.59
CA VAL A 177 7.73 18.15 -6.34
C VAL A 177 8.16 19.50 -5.76
N LYS A 178 7.23 20.45 -5.66
CA LYS A 178 7.52 21.83 -5.25
C LYS A 178 7.90 22.00 -3.78
N PHE A 179 7.20 21.30 -2.88
CA PHE A 179 7.34 21.51 -1.44
C PHE A 179 8.20 20.44 -0.75
N TRP A 180 8.49 19.32 -1.42
CA TRP A 180 9.33 18.26 -0.88
C TRP A 180 10.65 18.12 -1.64
N ILE A 181 10.58 17.77 -2.93
CA ILE A 181 11.75 17.42 -3.75
C ILE A 181 12.63 18.66 -4.01
N GLU A 182 12.06 19.75 -4.51
CA GLU A 182 12.79 21.01 -4.74
C GLU A 182 13.35 21.61 -3.46
N LYS A 183 12.71 21.32 -2.31
CA LYS A 183 13.17 21.74 -0.98
C LYS A 183 14.23 20.81 -0.40
N LYS A 184 14.66 19.78 -1.14
CA LYS A 184 15.67 18.81 -0.72
C LYS A 184 15.33 18.12 0.61
N LEU A 185 14.02 17.92 0.86
CA LEU A 185 13.57 17.07 1.96
C LEU A 185 13.90 15.59 1.67
N PRO A 186 13.91 14.72 2.70
CA PRO A 186 14.37 13.33 2.55
C PRO A 186 13.69 12.57 1.41
N ALA A 187 14.49 11.85 0.63
CA ALA A 187 14.04 11.07 -0.53
C ALA A 187 14.76 9.72 -0.58
N ILE A 188 14.03 8.67 -0.94
CA ILE A 188 14.54 7.33 -1.18
C ILE A 188 14.36 7.02 -2.66
N ASN A 189 15.46 6.69 -3.34
CA ASN A 189 15.42 6.21 -4.71
C ASN A 189 15.40 4.68 -4.70
N ILE A 190 14.47 4.09 -5.42
CA ILE A 190 14.41 2.65 -5.66
C ILE A 190 14.50 2.38 -7.17
N THR A 191 15.23 1.35 -7.57
CA THR A 191 15.18 0.87 -8.96
C THR A 191 14.01 -0.10 -9.12
N LEU A 192 13.39 -0.17 -10.30
CA LEU A 192 12.25 -1.05 -10.54
C LEU A 192 12.60 -2.53 -10.27
N ASP A 193 13.84 -2.89 -10.55
CA ASP A 193 14.50 -4.19 -10.36
C ASP A 193 14.81 -4.53 -8.87
N THR A 194 14.87 -3.54 -7.97
CA THR A 194 15.07 -3.77 -6.52
C THR A 194 13.78 -4.06 -5.74
N ASN A 195 12.60 -4.01 -6.38
CA ASN A 195 11.34 -4.35 -5.73
C ASN A 195 11.12 -5.87 -5.57
N VAL A 196 12.06 -6.73 -5.98
CA VAL A 196 11.95 -8.19 -5.82
C VAL A 196 12.39 -8.63 -4.43
N VAL A 197 11.43 -8.81 -3.52
CA VAL A 197 11.68 -9.54 -2.27
C VAL A 197 11.68 -11.03 -2.59
N LYS A 198 12.84 -11.69 -2.57
CA LYS A 198 12.92 -13.15 -2.63
C LYS A 198 12.41 -13.70 -1.31
N LEU A 199 11.19 -14.23 -1.28
CA LEU A 199 10.61 -14.88 -0.12
C LEU A 199 11.01 -16.36 -0.13
N PRO A 200 11.78 -16.85 0.86
CA PRO A 200 12.12 -18.25 0.93
C PRO A 200 10.86 -19.10 1.12
N ALA A 201 10.75 -20.23 0.41
CA ALA A 201 9.62 -21.16 0.55
C ALA A 201 9.40 -21.61 2.01
N ILE A 202 10.48 -21.75 2.80
CA ILE A 202 10.40 -22.09 4.22
C ILE A 202 9.69 -21.00 5.05
N VAL A 203 9.89 -19.73 4.73
CA VAL A 203 9.21 -18.61 5.41
C VAL A 203 7.73 -18.62 5.06
N ILE A 204 7.38 -18.87 3.79
CA ILE A 204 5.99 -19.00 3.35
C ILE A 204 5.31 -20.16 4.08
N ALA A 205 5.95 -21.34 4.11
CA ALA A 205 5.41 -22.54 4.76
C ALA A 205 5.24 -22.37 6.28
N ASN A 206 6.17 -21.66 6.94
CA ASN A 206 6.12 -21.42 8.38
C ASN A 206 5.19 -20.25 8.76
N THR A 207 4.71 -19.45 7.81
CA THR A 207 3.82 -18.32 8.09
C THR A 207 2.43 -18.81 8.48
N LYS A 208 2.05 -18.60 9.74
CA LYS A 208 0.70 -18.89 10.23
C LYS A 208 -0.20 -17.68 9.98
N ILE A 209 -1.12 -17.82 9.03
CA ILE A 209 -2.15 -16.81 8.76
C ILE A 209 -3.33 -17.05 9.72
N ASP A 210 -3.90 -15.98 10.27
CA ASP A 210 -5.10 -16.06 11.11
C ASP A 210 -6.22 -16.79 10.35
N PRO A 211 -6.75 -17.91 10.87
CA PRO A 211 -7.84 -18.65 10.24
C PRO A 211 -9.08 -17.79 9.94
N LYS A 212 -9.34 -16.75 10.76
CA LYS A 212 -10.45 -15.80 10.50
C LYS A 212 -10.20 -15.00 9.23
N LEU A 213 -8.95 -14.59 8.99
CA LEU A 213 -8.57 -13.88 7.77
C LEU A 213 -8.67 -14.79 6.55
N VAL A 214 -8.22 -16.04 6.66
CA VAL A 214 -8.36 -17.04 5.58
C VAL A 214 -9.83 -17.24 5.21
N SER A 215 -10.70 -17.50 6.19
CA SER A 215 -12.14 -17.64 5.96
C SER A 215 -12.74 -16.39 5.31
N LYS A 216 -12.25 -15.20 5.67
CA LYS A 216 -12.73 -13.95 5.08
C LYS A 216 -12.30 -13.81 3.62
N LEU A 217 -11.07 -14.18 3.28
CA LEU A 217 -10.58 -14.19 1.91
C LEU A 217 -11.44 -15.10 1.02
N ASP A 218 -11.82 -16.28 1.51
CA ASP A 218 -12.70 -17.20 0.77
C ASP A 218 -14.09 -16.58 0.51
N GLU A 219 -14.68 -15.88 1.49
CA GLU A 219 -15.93 -15.14 1.30
C GLU A 219 -15.80 -14.07 0.20
N LEU A 220 -14.68 -13.35 0.18
CA LEU A 220 -14.41 -12.29 -0.79
C LEU A 220 -14.27 -12.85 -2.20
N GLU A 221 -13.58 -13.99 -2.37
CA GLU A 221 -13.46 -14.67 -3.66
C GLU A 221 -14.81 -15.13 -4.20
N GLN A 222 -15.67 -15.68 -3.34
CA GLN A 222 -17.03 -16.06 -3.72
C GLN A 222 -17.87 -14.85 -4.13
N LYS A 223 -17.77 -13.73 -3.40
CA LYS A 223 -18.45 -12.46 -3.76
C LYS A 223 -17.95 -11.93 -5.10
N ALA A 224 -16.63 -11.89 -5.31
CA ALA A 224 -16.02 -11.44 -6.56
C ALA A 224 -16.47 -12.30 -7.75
N SER A 225 -16.52 -13.62 -7.57
CA SER A 225 -16.99 -14.56 -8.61
C SER A 225 -18.46 -14.30 -9.00
N LYS A 226 -19.34 -14.03 -8.02
CA LYS A 226 -20.75 -13.65 -8.27
C LYS A 226 -20.85 -12.31 -9.02
N LEU A 227 -20.02 -11.33 -8.68
CA LEU A 227 -19.97 -10.03 -9.36
C LEU A 227 -19.50 -10.14 -10.82
N ARG A 228 -18.54 -11.03 -11.12
CA ARG A 228 -18.08 -11.30 -12.49
C ARG A 228 -19.19 -11.94 -13.33
N LYS A 229 -19.92 -12.92 -12.78
CA LYS A 229 -21.06 -13.56 -13.48
C LYS A 229 -22.19 -12.57 -13.81
N LYS A 230 -22.47 -11.60 -12.94
CA LYS A 230 -23.48 -10.55 -13.19
C LYS A 230 -23.11 -9.55 -14.30
N LYS A 231 -21.86 -9.50 -14.76
CA LYS A 231 -21.46 -8.65 -15.90
C LYS A 231 -21.68 -9.32 -17.26
N LEU A 232 -21.89 -10.63 -17.29
CA LEU A 232 -22.02 -11.44 -18.51
C LEU A 232 -23.49 -11.69 -18.93
N TYR A 233 -24.44 -11.24 -18.11
CA TYR A 233 -25.89 -11.23 -18.37
C TYR A 233 -26.38 -9.79 -18.37
#